data_AF-A0A151E0X4-F1
#
_entry.id   AF-A0A151E0X4-F1
#
_cell.length_a   1.000
_cell.length_b   1.000
_cell.length_c   1.000
_cell.angle_alpha   90.00
_cell.angle_beta   90.00
_cell.angle_gamma   90.00
#
_symmetry.space_group_name_H-M   'P 1'
#
loop_
_entity.id
_entity.type
_entity.pdbx_description
1 polymer ?
#
loop_
_entity_poly.entity_id
_entity_poly.type
_entity_poly.pdbx_seq_one_letter_code
_entity_poly.pdbx_strand_id
1 'polypeptide(L)' 'MKNKYEFAYMNQNVIVLVVGLIALGFAEYYNLYILGSFGASIIIITCIFVFISMFYYTKHYIENKDKKTK' A
#
# COMPACT_ATOMS: atom_id res chain seq x y z
N MET A 1 7.62 -28.09 -9.16
CA MET A 1 8.29 -27.12 -10.06
C MET A 1 7.83 -25.73 -9.66
N LYS A 2 8.72 -24.91 -9.09
CA LYS A 2 8.40 -23.54 -8.64
C LYS A 2 8.32 -22.64 -9.88
N ASN A 3 7.12 -22.16 -10.18
CA ASN A 3 6.86 -21.35 -11.37
C ASN A 3 7.61 -20.02 -11.28
N LYS A 4 8.41 -19.71 -12.30
CA LYS A 4 9.39 -18.61 -12.38
C LYS A 4 8.74 -17.24 -12.67
N TYR A 5 7.45 -17.13 -12.38
CA TYR A 5 6.61 -15.96 -12.59
C TYR A 5 5.86 -15.70 -11.28
N GLU A 6 6.60 -15.39 -10.21
CA GLU A 6 5.99 -14.57 -9.16
C GLU A 6 5.68 -13.24 -9.84
N PHE A 7 4.47 -13.12 -10.38
CA PHE A 7 3.82 -11.82 -10.53
C PHE A 7 4.13 -11.11 -9.22
N ALA A 8 4.80 -9.96 -9.30
CA ALA A 8 4.98 -9.09 -8.17
C ALA A 8 3.56 -8.76 -7.67
N TYR A 9 3.05 -9.54 -6.74
CA TYR A 9 1.73 -9.35 -6.13
C TYR A 9 1.89 -8.05 -5.37
N MET A 10 1.52 -6.96 -6.04
CA MET A 10 1.55 -5.64 -5.46
C MET A 10 0.67 -5.71 -4.23
N ASN A 11 1.24 -5.35 -3.08
CA ASN A 11 0.54 -5.40 -1.80
C ASN A 11 -0.83 -4.73 -1.98
N GLN A 12 -1.90 -5.42 -1.58
CA GLN A 12 -3.28 -4.95 -1.75
C GLN A 12 -3.46 -3.51 -1.24
N ASN A 13 -2.75 -3.15 -0.17
CA ASN A 13 -2.76 -1.80 0.37
C ASN A 13 -2.21 -0.78 -0.66
N VAL A 14 -1.16 -1.12 -1.41
CA VAL A 14 -0.62 -0.25 -2.47
C VAL A 14 -1.61 -0.10 -3.63
N ILE A 15 -2.32 -1.17 -4.01
CA ILE A 15 -3.38 -1.10 -5.04
C ILE A 15 -4.49 -0.15 -4.59
N VAL A 16 -4.97 -0.31 -3.35
CA VAL A 16 -6.02 0.54 -2.78
C VAL A 16 -5.56 2.00 -2.72
N LEU A 17 -4.29 2.26 -2.43
CA LEU A 17 -3.73 3.61 -2.43
C LEU A 17 -3.80 4.26 -3.81
N VAL A 18 -3.42 3.53 -4.86
CA VAL A 18 -3.50 4.02 -6.25
C VAL A 18 -4.94 4.34 -6.65
N VAL A 19 -5.88 3.46 -6.30
CA VAL A 19 -7.32 3.69 -6.56
C VAL A 19 -7.82 4.91 -5.82
N GLY A 20 -7.43 5.09 -4.55
CA GLY A 20 -7.78 6.27 -3.76
C GLY A 20 -7.27 7.58 -4.37
N LEU A 21 -6.03 7.58 -4.87
CA LEU A 21 -5.43 8.73 -5.56
C LEU A 21 -6.15 9.07 -6.87
N ILE A 22 -6.52 8.05 -7.66
CA ILE A 22 -7.31 8.25 -8.87
C ILE A 22 -8.68 8.84 -8.51
N ALA A 23 -9.37 8.30 -7.51
CA ALA A 23 -10.67 8.80 -7.07
C ALA A 23 -10.58 10.27 -6.60
N LEU A 24 -9.51 10.65 -5.92
CA LEU A 24 -9.26 12.03 -5.50
C LEU A 24 -9.05 12.95 -6.71
N GLY A 25 -8.23 12.56 -7.68
CA GLY A 25 -7.99 13.36 -8.89
C GLY A 25 -9.25 13.55 -9.74
N PHE A 26 -10.08 12.50 -9.86
CA PHE A 26 -11.39 12.60 -10.51
C PHE A 26 -12.34 13.50 -9.72
N ALA A 27 -12.34 13.41 -8.39
CA ALA A 27 -13.18 14.25 -7.55
C ALA A 27 -12.83 15.73 -7.68
N GLU A 28 -11.54 16.08 -7.69
CA GLU A 28 -11.08 17.46 -7.89
C GLU A 28 -11.43 17.96 -9.28
N TYR A 29 -11.23 17.15 -10.32
CA TYR A 29 -11.52 17.55 -11.70
C TYR A 29 -13.00 17.86 -11.93
N TYR A 30 -13.91 17.05 -11.37
CA TYR A 30 -15.35 17.23 -11.51
C TYR A 30 -16.01 17.98 -10.34
N ASN A 31 -15.22 18.48 -9.39
CA ASN A 31 -15.68 19.18 -8.18
C ASN A 31 -16.70 18.38 -7.34
N LEU A 32 -16.46 17.07 -7.19
CA LEU A 32 -17.32 16.12 -6.50
C LEU A 32 -16.90 15.98 -5.03
N TYR A 33 -17.46 16.81 -4.15
CA TYR A 33 -17.13 16.85 -2.72
C TYR A 33 -17.22 15.49 -1.99
N ILE A 34 -18.27 14.71 -2.25
CA ILE A 34 -18.49 13.41 -1.59
C ILE A 34 -17.42 12.39 -2.03
N LEU A 35 -17.07 12.38 -3.32
CA LEU A 35 -16.05 11.48 -3.84
C LEU A 35 -14.66 11.87 -3.32
N GLY A 36 -14.40 13.17 -3.18
CA GLY A 36 -13.15 13.70 -2.63
C GLY A 36 -12.96 13.32 -1.18
N SER A 37 -13.98 13.49 -0.33
CA SER A 37 -13.88 13.13 1.09
C SER A 37 -13.72 11.62 1.30
N PHE A 38 -14.38 10.81 0.46
CA PHE A 38 -14.24 9.36 0.47
C PHE A 38 -12.84 8.91 0.02
N GLY A 39 -12.34 9.46 -1.10
CA GLY A 39 -10.99 9.20 -1.60
C GLY A 39 -9.91 9.57 -0.59
N ALA A 40 -10.01 10.75 0.03
CA ALA A 40 -9.09 11.21 1.07
C ALA A 40 -9.08 10.27 2.28
N SER A 41 -10.25 9.83 2.73
CA SER A 41 -10.38 8.91 3.87
C SER A 41 -9.71 7.57 3.59
N ILE A 42 -9.91 7.01 2.38
CA ILE A 42 -9.26 5.77 1.94
C ILE A 42 -7.74 5.93 1.90
N ILE A 43 -7.23 7.03 1.34
CA ILE A 43 -5.79 7.29 1.25
C ILE A 43 -5.16 7.31 2.65
N ILE A 44 -5.76 8.03 3.61
CA ILE A 44 -5.24 8.14 4.99
C ILE A 44 -5.15 6.76 5.65
N ILE A 45 -6.23 5.98 5.60
CA ILE A 45 -6.29 4.64 6.19
C ILE A 45 -5.22 3.75 5.56
N THR A 46 -5.12 3.80 4.22
CA THR A 46 -4.21 2.94 3.47
C THR A 46 -2.75 3.28 3.74
N CYS A 47 -2.41 4.57 3.87
CA CYS A 47 -1.07 5.01 4.25
C CYS A 47 -0.64 4.42 5.60
N ILE A 48 -1.54 4.37 6.59
CA ILE A 48 -1.26 3.77 7.90
C ILE A 48 -0.94 2.28 7.73
N PHE A 49 -1.74 1.54 6.96
CA PHE A 49 -1.51 0.12 6.73
C PHE A 49 -0.21 -0.16 5.96
N VAL A 50 0.11 0.66 4.96
CA VAL A 50 1.38 0.57 4.23
C VAL A 50 2.56 0.79 5.19
N PHE A 51 2.48 1.80 6.05
CA PHE A 51 3.52 2.09 7.02
C PHE A 51 3.74 0.94 8.00
N ILE A 52 2.67 0.40 8.59
CA ILE A 52 2.73 -0.76 9.49
C ILE A 52 3.34 -1.98 8.79
N SER A 53 2.90 -2.24 7.55
CA SER A 53 3.43 -3.34 6.75
C SER A 53 4.94 -3.18 6.53
N MET A 54 5.37 -1.98 6.13
CA MET A 54 6.78 -1.67 5.86
C MET A 54 7.63 -1.79 7.14
N PHE A 55 7.10 -1.33 8.28
CA PHE A 55 7.75 -1.49 9.58
C PHE A 55 7.95 -2.97 9.93
N TYR A 56 6.92 -3.79 9.78
CA TYR A 56 6.99 -5.23 10.04
C TYR A 56 7.99 -5.94 9.12
N TYR A 57 7.96 -5.62 7.82
CA TYR A 57 8.94 -6.14 6.86
C TYR A 57 10.37 -5.77 7.25
N THR A 58 10.60 -4.52 7.65
CA THR A 58 11.92 -4.03 8.06
C THR A 58 12.42 -4.75 9.31
N LYS A 59 11.57 -4.88 10.34
CA LYS A 59 11.90 -5.60 11.57
C LYS A 59 12.23 -7.08 11.28
N HIS A 60 11.38 -7.76 10.52
CA HIS A 60 11.59 -9.15 10.13
C HIS A 60 12.86 -9.34 9.30
N TYR A 61 13.18 -8.38 8.42
CA TYR A 61 14.42 -8.41 7.65
C TYR A 61 15.66 -8.31 8.55
N ILE A 62 15.67 -7.40 9.52
CA ILE A 62 16.76 -7.24 10.49
C ILE A 62 16.94 -8.52 11.32
N GLU A 63 15.86 -9.04 11.90
CA GLU A 63 15.89 -10.25 12.74
C GLU A 63 16.40 -11.49 11.99
N ASN A 64 16.06 -11.64 10.71
CA ASN A 64 16.54 -12.77 9.91
C ASN A 64 17.95 -12.56 9.35
N LYS A 65 18.38 -11.31 9.16
CA LYS A 65 19.76 -11.01 8.76
C LYS A 65 20.74 -11.36 9.89
N ASP A 66 20.34 -11.11 11.15
CA ASP A 66 21.10 -11.53 12.34
C ASP A 66 21.21 -13.06 12.44
N LYS A 67 20.13 -13.80 12.14
CA LYS A 67 20.14 -15.28 12.17
C LYS A 67 20.96 -15.95 11.06
N LYS A 68 21.18 -15.28 9.92
CA LYS A 68 21.99 -15.80 8.80
C LYS A 68 23.49 -15.58 8.98
N THR A 69 23.88 -14.74 9.94
CA THR A 69 25.28 -14.34 10.16
C THR A 69 25.92 -15.04 11.38
N LYS A 70 25.13 -15.78 12.17
CA LYS A 70 25.60 -16.72 13.21
C LYS A 70 25.55 -18.14 12.70
#